data_AF-A0A5Y3W0L9-F1
#
_entry.id   AF-A0A5Y3W0L9-F1
#
_cell.length_a   1.000
_cell.length_b   1.000
_cell.length_c   1.000
_cell.angle_alpha   90.00
_cell.angle_beta   90.00
_cell.angle_gamma   90.00
#
_symmetry.space_group_name_H-M   'P 1'
#
loop_
_entity.id
_entity.type
_entity.pdbx_description
1 polymer ?
#
loop_
_entity_poly.entity_id
_entity_poly.type
_entity_poly.pdbx_seq_one_letter_code
_entity_poly.pdbx_strand_id
1 'polypeptide(L)'
;MDFEITGEETQEQLEELMAKMGDIEVEGDIEEQEERAEHSDSETSETVQTDTGDKKAPTPGAGTDEEGQPQEDVKGILTRDGKHVIPYDVLEAERAEKQRLTQRYEQQLAEEQRKIDLLTSQIKQAGMTPDPLPEDARISDEQIAKIREDYPEMADALTLMARKYDYLQAQIQKEQPQRQVEEQDNSAAVAALNATPDLAEWQRSDPDKFAIAVHLDEKLQNDPAWKDKPLTERFAEVARRTRAAYGETPSHPVVEQDNHEVLAVAAEKVAKADAAATVPDSPSDLGNTAAVPQDKFEQLLGASYADAEAVMSGMSDADIDAILEKLG
;
A
#
# COMPACT_ATOMS: atom_id res chain seq x y z
N MET A 1 6.16 -41.43 27.39
CA MET A 1 5.21 -42.43 26.88
C MET A 1 4.64 -41.82 25.62
N ASP A 2 4.95 -42.41 24.47
CA ASP A 2 4.47 -41.93 23.19
C ASP A 2 3.04 -42.43 23.00
N PHE A 3 2.11 -41.50 22.79
CA PHE A 3 0.71 -41.80 22.49
C PHE A 3 0.54 -41.67 20.97
N GLU A 4 0.47 -42.81 20.28
CA GLU A 4 0.14 -42.85 18.85
C GLU A 4 -1.38 -42.86 18.70
N ILE A 5 -1.95 -41.69 18.41
CA ILE A 5 -3.38 -41.54 18.06
C ILE A 5 -3.52 -41.99 16.61
N THR A 6 -4.07 -43.19 16.41
CA THR A 6 -4.20 -43.81 15.07
C THR A 6 -5.50 -43.46 14.35
N GLY A 7 -6.37 -42.64 14.98
CA GLY A 7 -7.59 -42.12 14.37
C GLY A 7 -8.74 -43.13 14.24
N GLU A 8 -8.60 -44.33 14.80
CA GLU A 8 -9.66 -45.36 14.89
C GLU A 8 -10.16 -45.59 16.33
N GLU A 9 -9.85 -44.67 17.25
CA GLU A 9 -10.18 -44.82 18.67
C GLU A 9 -11.69 -44.77 18.88
N THR A 10 -12.22 -45.76 19.61
CA THR A 10 -13.64 -45.81 19.98
C THR A 10 -13.93 -44.82 21.11
N GLN A 11 -15.20 -44.43 21.25
CA GLN A 11 -15.61 -43.41 22.21
C GLN A 11 -15.21 -43.75 23.67
N GLU A 12 -15.22 -45.03 24.04
CA GLU A 12 -14.75 -45.49 25.36
C GLU A 12 -13.23 -45.32 25.55
N GLN A 13 -12.43 -45.46 24.48
CA GLN A 13 -10.97 -45.29 24.54
C GLN A 13 -10.56 -43.82 24.64
N LEU A 14 -11.32 -42.92 24.00
CA LEU A 14 -11.15 -41.47 24.12
C LEU A 14 -11.50 -40.99 25.53
N GLU A 15 -12.55 -41.55 26.15
CA GLU A 15 -12.93 -41.23 27.52
C GLU A 15 -11.86 -41.70 28.53
N GLU A 16 -11.24 -42.86 28.32
CA GLU A 16 -10.13 -43.34 29.17
C GLU A 16 -8.86 -42.49 28.98
N LEU A 17 -8.56 -42.05 27.76
CA LEU A 17 -7.44 -41.15 27.47
C LEU A 17 -7.64 -39.76 28.10
N MET A 18 -8.89 -39.26 28.10
CA MET A 18 -9.26 -37.99 28.74
C MET A 18 -9.23 -38.09 30.26
N ALA A 19 -9.69 -39.20 30.84
CA ALA A 19 -9.59 -39.45 32.29
C ALA A 19 -8.13 -39.55 32.75
N LYS A 20 -7.23 -40.04 31.90
CA LYS A 20 -5.80 -40.14 32.19
C LYS A 20 -5.03 -38.82 32.01
N MET A 21 -5.63 -37.84 31.32
CA MET A 21 -5.07 -36.49 31.10
C MET A 21 -5.70 -35.43 32.03
N GLY A 22 -6.79 -35.78 32.72
CA GLY A 22 -7.59 -34.89 33.58
C GLY A 22 -7.07 -34.65 35.00
N ASP A 23 -5.82 -34.98 35.31
CA ASP A 23 -5.21 -34.75 36.64
C ASP A 23 -4.03 -33.75 36.55
N ILE A 24 -4.22 -32.68 35.77
CA ILE A 24 -3.38 -31.49 35.79
C ILE A 24 -4.22 -30.37 36.40
N GLU A 25 -4.13 -30.24 37.73
CA GLU A 25 -4.66 -29.11 38.50
C GLU A 25 -3.99 -27.81 38.03
N VAL A 26 -4.79 -26.93 37.39
CA VAL A 26 -4.46 -25.51 37.23
C VAL A 26 -5.15 -24.79 38.38
N GLU A 27 -4.44 -24.66 39.49
CA GLU A 27 -4.90 -23.93 40.68
C GLU A 27 -4.66 -22.43 40.47
N GLY A 28 -5.72 -21.73 40.04
CA GLY A 28 -5.80 -20.28 39.98
C GLY A 28 -6.56 -19.77 41.20
N ASP A 29 -5.82 -19.41 42.24
CA ASP A 29 -6.37 -18.99 43.53
C ASP A 29 -6.48 -17.46 43.60
N ILE A 30 -7.71 -16.94 43.67
CA ILE A 30 -8.02 -15.56 44.06
C ILE A 30 -9.19 -15.64 45.03
N GLU A 31 -8.95 -15.40 46.33
CA GLU A 31 -9.61 -14.36 47.13
C GLU A 31 -9.13 -14.33 48.60
N GLU A 32 -8.72 -13.13 49.02
CA GLU A 32 -8.82 -12.51 50.37
C GLU A 32 -8.05 -13.06 51.59
N GLN A 33 -6.98 -12.35 52.01
CA GLN A 33 -6.93 -11.43 53.19
C GLN A 33 -5.52 -11.31 53.83
N GLU A 34 -5.05 -10.05 53.84
CA GLU A 34 -4.32 -9.31 54.89
C GLU A 34 -3.00 -9.79 55.55
N GLU A 35 -2.09 -8.81 55.62
CA GLU A 35 -0.95 -8.60 56.54
C GLU A 35 0.46 -9.18 56.24
N ARG A 36 1.30 -8.27 55.71
CA ARG A 36 2.50 -7.69 56.38
C ARG A 36 3.81 -8.52 56.50
N ALA A 37 4.89 -7.81 56.12
CA ALA A 37 6.32 -7.99 56.47
C ALA A 37 7.06 -9.12 55.72
N GLU A 38 8.02 -8.84 54.84
CA GLU A 38 9.38 -8.26 55.02
C GLU A 38 10.45 -9.37 54.94
N HIS A 39 11.43 -9.16 54.05
CA HIS A 39 12.81 -9.68 54.12
C HIS A 39 12.99 -11.21 54.00
N SER A 40 14.12 -11.79 53.63
CA SER A 40 15.41 -11.41 53.02
C SER A 40 16.17 -12.74 52.97
N ASP A 41 17.18 -12.80 52.11
CA ASP A 41 18.30 -13.74 52.14
C ASP A 41 18.04 -15.18 51.66
N SER A 42 18.75 -15.63 50.61
CA SER A 42 20.16 -16.10 50.65
C SER A 42 20.21 -17.47 51.35
N GLU A 43 20.84 -18.52 50.86
CA GLU A 43 22.08 -18.64 50.10
C GLU A 43 22.27 -20.16 49.84
N THR A 44 22.99 -20.52 48.77
CA THR A 44 23.93 -21.68 48.64
C THR A 44 23.48 -23.12 49.01
N SER A 45 23.97 -24.22 48.44
CA SER A 45 25.16 -24.49 47.62
C SER A 45 25.01 -25.85 46.90
N GLU A 46 25.68 -25.95 45.75
CA GLU A 46 26.50 -27.08 45.28
C GLU A 46 25.96 -28.53 45.29
N THR A 47 25.95 -29.14 44.09
CA THR A 47 26.97 -30.16 43.77
C THR A 47 27.30 -30.15 42.27
N VAL A 48 28.60 -30.21 42.00
CA VAL A 48 29.30 -30.26 40.70
C VAL A 48 29.71 -31.71 40.42
N GLN A 49 29.60 -32.18 39.17
CA GLN A 49 30.67 -32.87 38.39
C GLN A 49 30.14 -33.40 37.04
N THR A 50 30.59 -32.83 35.90
CA THR A 50 31.59 -33.35 34.92
C THR A 50 31.11 -34.59 34.15
N ASP A 51 31.21 -34.74 32.83
CA ASP A 51 32.29 -34.36 31.91
C ASP A 51 31.83 -34.52 30.43
N THR A 52 32.03 -33.47 29.63
CA THR A 52 32.64 -33.42 28.27
C THR A 52 32.12 -34.26 27.08
N GLY A 53 31.80 -33.55 25.98
CA GLY A 53 31.62 -34.12 24.64
C GLY A 53 31.16 -33.12 23.56
N ASP A 54 31.98 -32.10 23.29
CA ASP A 54 31.85 -31.06 22.26
C ASP A 54 31.65 -31.61 20.81
N LYS A 55 30.72 -31.00 20.03
CA LYS A 55 30.99 -30.41 18.70
C LYS A 55 29.75 -29.77 18.04
N LYS A 56 29.74 -28.43 18.09
CA LYS A 56 29.39 -27.47 17.02
C LYS A 56 28.08 -27.65 16.23
N ALA A 57 27.08 -26.84 16.59
CA ALA A 57 26.12 -26.25 15.65
C ALA A 57 26.62 -24.83 15.26
N PRO A 58 26.57 -24.40 13.98
CA PRO A 58 26.88 -23.02 13.65
C PRO A 58 25.62 -22.15 13.72
N THR A 59 25.72 -21.11 14.53
CA THR A 59 24.87 -19.92 14.59
C THR A 59 24.99 -19.12 13.27
N PRO A 60 23.90 -18.58 12.70
CA PRO A 60 23.97 -17.76 11.50
C PRO A 60 24.32 -16.31 11.88
N GLY A 61 25.41 -15.79 11.32
CA GLY A 61 25.78 -14.38 11.47
C GLY A 61 27.27 -14.13 11.56
N ALA A 62 27.98 -14.27 10.44
CA ALA A 62 29.24 -13.58 10.20
C ALA A 62 29.47 -13.57 8.69
N GLY A 63 29.53 -12.36 8.11
CA GLY A 63 29.94 -12.18 6.72
C GLY A 63 31.39 -12.61 6.55
N THR A 64 31.63 -13.41 5.52
CA THR A 64 32.95 -13.63 4.95
C THR A 64 32.77 -13.63 3.44
N ASP A 65 33.22 -12.55 2.81
CA ASP A 65 33.70 -12.60 1.44
C ASP A 65 34.77 -13.69 1.35
N GLU A 66 34.50 -14.76 0.62
CA GLU A 66 35.53 -15.65 0.09
C GLU A 66 35.27 -15.86 -1.40
N GLU A 67 36.20 -15.30 -2.18
CA GLU A 67 36.37 -15.55 -3.59
C GLU A 67 36.73 -17.03 -3.85
N GLY A 68 36.10 -17.59 -4.89
CA GLY A 68 36.76 -18.58 -5.75
C GLY A 68 36.70 -20.05 -5.33
N GLN A 69 35.56 -20.70 -5.59
CA GLN A 69 35.52 -22.12 -5.97
C GLN A 69 34.70 -22.29 -7.26
N PRO A 70 35.06 -23.27 -8.12
CA PRO A 70 34.64 -23.30 -9.51
C PRO A 70 33.13 -23.43 -9.59
N GLN A 71 32.50 -22.55 -10.37
CA GLN A 71 31.13 -22.73 -10.82
C GLN A 71 31.06 -24.06 -11.56
N GLU A 72 30.60 -25.12 -10.88
CA GLU A 72 29.77 -26.09 -11.58
C GLU A 72 28.65 -25.28 -12.21
N ASP A 73 28.46 -25.41 -13.52
CA ASP A 73 27.38 -24.74 -14.25
C ASP A 73 26.04 -25.25 -13.71
N VAL A 74 25.59 -24.70 -12.58
CA VAL A 74 24.30 -25.02 -11.99
C VAL A 74 23.28 -24.51 -12.97
N LYS A 75 22.70 -25.45 -13.72
CA LYS A 75 21.69 -25.17 -14.72
C LYS A 75 20.52 -24.51 -14.00
N GLY A 76 20.26 -23.24 -14.31
CA GLY A 76 19.26 -22.45 -13.61
C GLY A 76 18.87 -21.21 -14.39
N ILE A 77 17.89 -20.47 -13.87
CA ILE A 77 17.49 -19.19 -14.43
C ILE A 77 18.22 -18.06 -13.70
N LEU A 78 18.69 -17.06 -14.44
CA LEU A 78 19.23 -15.85 -13.83
C LEU A 78 18.10 -15.04 -13.20
N THR A 79 18.36 -14.56 -11.99
CA THR A 79 17.49 -13.63 -11.25
C THR A 79 17.48 -12.29 -11.98
N ARG A 80 16.46 -11.47 -11.76
CA ARG A 80 16.27 -10.16 -12.42
C ARG A 80 17.49 -9.23 -12.36
N ASP A 81 18.30 -9.36 -11.30
CA ASP A 81 19.52 -8.56 -11.09
C ASP A 81 20.74 -9.08 -11.87
N GLY A 82 20.60 -10.19 -12.60
CA GLY A 82 21.66 -10.81 -13.41
C GLY A 82 22.82 -11.43 -12.63
N LYS A 83 22.85 -11.29 -11.30
CA LYS A 83 23.95 -11.73 -10.42
C LYS A 83 23.73 -13.10 -9.77
N HIS A 84 22.48 -13.52 -9.57
CA HIS A 84 22.13 -14.76 -8.87
C HIS A 84 21.45 -15.75 -9.81
N VAL A 85 21.76 -17.04 -9.68
CA VAL A 85 21.13 -18.12 -10.44
C VAL A 85 20.19 -18.90 -9.53
N ILE A 86 18.91 -19.01 -9.89
CA ILE A 86 17.96 -19.91 -9.23
C ILE A 86 18.09 -21.29 -9.89
N PRO A 87 18.50 -22.32 -9.15
CA PRO A 87 18.63 -23.67 -9.69
C PRO A 87 17.28 -24.22 -10.19
N TYR A 88 17.27 -24.98 -11.28
CA TYR A 88 16.03 -25.59 -11.79
C TYR A 88 15.38 -26.54 -10.76
N ASP A 89 16.19 -27.23 -9.96
CA ASP A 89 15.71 -28.18 -8.95
C ASP A 89 14.83 -27.52 -7.88
N VAL A 90 15.15 -26.28 -7.48
CA VAL A 90 14.33 -25.51 -6.53
C VAL A 90 12.98 -25.16 -7.14
N LEU A 91 12.95 -24.81 -8.43
CA LEU A 91 11.70 -24.51 -9.14
C LEU A 91 10.86 -25.76 -9.40
N GLU A 92 11.50 -26.90 -9.65
CA GLU A 92 10.80 -28.19 -9.77
C GLU A 92 10.24 -28.63 -8.41
N ALA A 93 10.98 -28.46 -7.32
CA ALA A 93 10.51 -28.71 -5.96
C ALA A 93 9.30 -27.83 -5.61
N GLU A 94 9.37 -26.52 -5.86
CA GLU A 94 8.26 -25.58 -5.65
C GLU A 94 7.02 -25.93 -6.49
N ARG A 95 7.21 -26.30 -7.77
CA ARG A 95 6.09 -26.75 -8.62
C ARG A 95 5.48 -28.04 -8.09
N ALA A 96 6.30 -28.99 -7.68
CA ALA A 96 5.83 -30.26 -7.13
C ALA A 96 5.12 -30.08 -5.78
N GLU A 97 5.62 -29.19 -4.91
CA GLU A 97 4.99 -28.85 -3.65
C GLU A 97 3.65 -28.15 -3.87
N LYS A 98 3.61 -27.13 -4.73
CA LYS A 98 2.38 -26.44 -5.09
C LYS A 98 1.34 -27.41 -5.66
N GLN A 99 1.75 -28.31 -6.55
CA GLN A 99 0.86 -29.35 -7.08
C GLN A 99 0.34 -30.30 -5.99
N ARG A 100 1.18 -30.69 -5.02
CA ARG A 100 0.76 -31.52 -3.89
C ARG A 100 -0.21 -30.76 -2.99
N LEU A 101 0.05 -29.48 -2.72
CA LEU A 101 -0.84 -28.63 -1.93
C LEU A 101 -2.19 -28.49 -2.62
N THR A 102 -2.23 -28.15 -3.92
CA THR A 102 -3.50 -28.06 -4.66
C THR A 102 -4.24 -29.37 -4.66
N GLN A 103 -3.55 -30.51 -4.86
CA GLN A 103 -4.19 -31.83 -4.77
C GLN A 103 -4.74 -32.12 -3.38
N ARG A 104 -4.04 -31.76 -2.31
CA ARG A 104 -4.55 -31.92 -0.94
C ARG A 104 -5.79 -31.07 -0.69
N TYR A 105 -5.78 -29.81 -1.13
CA TYR A 105 -6.94 -28.94 -1.02
C TYR A 105 -8.13 -29.47 -1.83
N GLU A 106 -7.90 -29.92 -3.06
CA GLU A 106 -8.95 -30.55 -3.89
C GLU A 106 -9.50 -31.82 -3.25
N GLN A 107 -8.65 -32.65 -2.65
CA GLN A 107 -9.07 -33.84 -1.91
C GLN A 107 -9.90 -33.48 -0.68
N GLN A 108 -9.46 -32.50 0.12
CA GLN A 108 -10.21 -32.02 1.28
C GLN A 108 -11.59 -31.48 0.88
N LEU A 109 -11.66 -30.64 -0.16
CA LEU A 109 -12.91 -30.12 -0.69
C LEU A 109 -13.83 -31.26 -1.18
N ALA A 110 -13.28 -32.26 -1.87
CA ALA A 110 -14.05 -33.40 -2.34
C ALA A 110 -14.58 -34.27 -1.18
N GLU A 111 -13.79 -34.45 -0.12
CA GLU A 111 -14.21 -35.17 1.08
C GLU A 111 -15.29 -34.43 1.87
N GLU A 112 -15.12 -33.12 2.06
CA GLU A 112 -16.13 -32.28 2.69
C GLU A 112 -17.43 -32.29 1.89
N GLN A 113 -17.36 -32.17 0.57
CA GLN A 113 -18.54 -32.24 -0.28
C GLN A 113 -19.27 -33.58 -0.14
N ARG A 114 -18.53 -34.70 -0.11
CA ARG A 114 -19.13 -36.03 0.13
C ARG A 114 -19.78 -36.13 1.50
N LYS A 115 -19.16 -35.56 2.55
CA LYS A 115 -19.74 -35.53 3.90
C LYS A 115 -21.03 -34.71 3.91
N ILE A 116 -21.02 -33.52 3.29
CA ILE A 116 -22.20 -32.66 3.15
C ILE A 116 -23.32 -33.40 2.41
N ASP A 117 -23.01 -34.07 1.30
CA ASP A 117 -24.00 -34.83 0.51
C ASP A 117 -24.58 -36.00 1.31
N LEU A 118 -23.74 -36.72 2.05
CA LEU A 118 -24.19 -37.82 2.92
C LEU A 118 -25.11 -37.30 4.02
N LEU A 119 -24.70 -36.26 4.75
CA LEU A 119 -25.52 -35.64 5.80
C LEU A 119 -26.82 -35.10 5.23
N THR A 120 -26.77 -34.41 4.08
CA THR A 120 -27.94 -33.92 3.36
C THR A 120 -28.89 -35.06 2.99
N SER A 121 -28.36 -36.19 2.53
CA SER A 121 -29.18 -37.37 2.22
C SER A 121 -29.83 -37.98 3.46
N GLN A 122 -29.12 -38.04 4.59
CA GLN A 122 -29.65 -38.52 5.88
C GLN A 122 -30.76 -37.60 6.41
N ILE A 123 -30.54 -36.28 6.35
CA ILE A 123 -31.54 -35.27 6.73
C ILE A 123 -32.80 -35.42 5.87
N LYS A 124 -32.64 -35.58 4.54
CA LYS A 124 -33.76 -35.84 3.62
C LYS A 124 -34.48 -37.15 3.93
N GLN A 125 -33.76 -38.22 4.25
CA GLN A 125 -34.35 -39.51 4.66
C GLN A 125 -35.10 -39.41 5.98
N ALA A 126 -34.63 -38.57 6.90
CA ALA A 126 -35.33 -38.25 8.15
C ALA A 126 -36.55 -37.33 7.95
N GLY A 127 -36.89 -36.97 6.70
CA GLY A 127 -38.03 -36.13 6.37
C GLY A 127 -37.82 -34.64 6.68
N MET A 128 -36.57 -34.24 6.97
CA MET A 128 -36.19 -32.84 7.16
C MET A 128 -35.57 -32.30 5.87
N THR A 129 -35.80 -31.03 5.57
CA THR A 129 -35.14 -30.33 4.46
C THR A 129 -34.13 -29.35 5.05
N PRO A 130 -32.82 -29.47 4.74
CA PRO A 130 -31.84 -28.50 5.23
C PRO A 130 -32.25 -27.11 4.78
N ASP A 131 -32.15 -26.14 5.69
CA ASP A 131 -32.38 -24.74 5.34
C ASP A 131 -31.31 -24.28 4.33
N PRO A 132 -31.70 -23.47 3.32
CA PRO A 132 -30.73 -22.88 2.41
C PRO A 132 -29.76 -21.97 3.18
N LEU A 133 -28.55 -21.82 2.65
CA LEU A 133 -27.59 -20.85 3.17
C LEU A 133 -28.23 -19.45 3.21
N PRO A 134 -27.89 -18.58 4.17
CA PRO A 134 -28.50 -17.26 4.31
C PRO A 134 -28.42 -16.40 3.03
N GLU A 135 -27.40 -16.62 2.21
CA GLU A 135 -27.20 -15.96 0.91
C GLU A 135 -28.14 -16.44 -0.20
N ASP A 136 -28.60 -17.69 -0.11
CA ASP A 136 -29.55 -18.33 -1.04
C ASP A 136 -30.98 -18.39 -0.47
N ALA A 137 -31.16 -18.02 0.79
CA ALA A 137 -32.44 -17.99 1.48
C ALA A 137 -33.34 -16.92 0.86
N ARG A 138 -34.17 -17.35 -0.10
CA ARG A 138 -35.21 -16.52 -0.72
C ARG A 138 -36.58 -17.07 -0.37
N ILE A 139 -37.52 -16.15 -0.16
CA ILE A 139 -38.93 -16.53 -0.10
C ILE A 139 -39.30 -17.02 -1.49
N SER A 140 -39.63 -18.31 -1.63
CA SER A 140 -39.94 -18.88 -2.93
C SER A 140 -41.31 -18.41 -3.41
N ASP A 141 -41.48 -18.31 -4.73
CA ASP A 141 -42.77 -17.95 -5.33
C ASP A 141 -43.89 -18.92 -4.90
N GLU A 142 -43.55 -20.19 -4.66
CA GLU A 142 -44.47 -21.20 -4.13
C GLU A 142 -44.90 -20.93 -2.68
N GLN A 143 -43.98 -20.47 -1.83
CA GLN A 143 -44.30 -20.07 -0.46
C GLN A 143 -45.24 -18.85 -0.47
N ILE A 144 -44.98 -17.89 -1.35
CA ILE A 144 -45.85 -16.72 -1.52
C ILE A 144 -47.23 -17.15 -2.06
N ALA A 145 -47.28 -18.11 -2.98
CA ALA A 145 -48.54 -18.63 -3.52
C ALA A 145 -49.41 -19.30 -2.45
N LYS A 146 -48.82 -20.11 -1.57
CA LYS A 146 -49.54 -20.70 -0.42
C LYS A 146 -50.06 -19.63 0.53
N ILE A 147 -49.27 -18.61 0.82
CA ILE A 147 -49.71 -17.49 1.66
C ILE A 147 -50.83 -16.70 0.97
N ARG A 148 -50.80 -16.57 -0.36
CA ARG A 148 -51.82 -15.85 -1.13
C ARG A 148 -53.20 -16.49 -1.02
N GLU A 149 -53.28 -17.81 -0.85
CA GLU A 149 -54.54 -18.55 -0.67
C GLU A 149 -55.28 -18.11 0.60
N ASP A 150 -54.56 -17.96 1.72
CA ASP A 150 -55.15 -17.64 3.03
C ASP A 150 -55.06 -16.15 3.40
N TYR A 151 -54.02 -15.45 2.92
CA TYR A 151 -53.66 -14.07 3.28
C TYR A 151 -53.13 -13.27 2.08
N PRO A 152 -54.00 -12.80 1.17
CA PRO A 152 -53.58 -12.13 -0.07
C PRO A 152 -52.78 -10.85 0.16
N GLU A 153 -53.13 -10.02 1.16
CA GLU A 153 -52.39 -8.78 1.43
C GLU A 153 -50.96 -9.03 1.92
N MET A 154 -50.74 -10.10 2.70
CA MET A 154 -49.40 -10.50 3.13
C MET A 154 -48.58 -11.04 1.96
N ALA A 155 -49.20 -11.81 1.06
CA ALA A 155 -48.51 -12.31 -0.13
C ALA A 155 -48.02 -11.17 -1.05
N ASP A 156 -48.82 -10.10 -1.21
CA ASP A 156 -48.42 -8.93 -1.99
C ASP A 156 -47.28 -8.13 -1.32
N ALA A 157 -47.30 -8.00 0.02
CA ALA A 157 -46.21 -7.37 0.78
C ALA A 157 -44.89 -8.17 0.66
N LEU A 158 -44.95 -9.50 0.80
CA LEU A 158 -43.79 -10.38 0.64
C LEU A 158 -43.26 -10.37 -0.80
N THR A 159 -44.15 -10.32 -1.80
CA THR A 159 -43.77 -10.17 -3.21
C THR A 159 -42.99 -8.86 -3.43
N LEU A 160 -43.46 -7.76 -2.83
CA LEU A 160 -42.78 -6.48 -2.94
C LEU A 160 -41.40 -6.51 -2.25
N MET A 161 -41.31 -7.18 -1.10
CA MET A 161 -40.05 -7.33 -0.37
C MET A 161 -39.03 -8.17 -1.14
N ALA A 162 -39.45 -9.32 -1.71
CA ALA A 162 -38.61 -10.16 -2.54
C ALA A 162 -38.05 -9.39 -3.75
N ARG A 163 -38.90 -8.63 -4.45
CA ARG A 163 -38.46 -7.78 -5.57
C ARG A 163 -37.46 -6.70 -5.16
N LYS A 164 -37.65 -6.08 -3.99
CA LYS A 164 -36.70 -5.09 -3.46
C LYS A 164 -35.37 -5.73 -3.12
N TYR A 165 -35.39 -6.92 -2.53
CA TYR A 165 -34.18 -7.68 -2.23
C TYR A 165 -33.42 -8.03 -3.51
N ASP A 166 -34.10 -8.57 -4.53
CA ASP A 166 -33.48 -8.87 -5.83
C ASP A 166 -32.87 -7.62 -6.49
N TYR A 167 -33.57 -6.48 -6.41
CA TYR A 167 -33.05 -5.21 -6.91
C TYR A 167 -31.78 -4.77 -6.18
N LEU A 168 -31.77 -4.83 -4.85
CA LEU A 168 -30.60 -4.46 -4.04
C LEU A 168 -29.43 -5.40 -4.29
N GLN A 169 -29.68 -6.71 -4.34
CA GLN A 169 -28.63 -7.69 -4.60
C GLN A 169 -28.04 -7.52 -6.00
N ALA A 170 -28.87 -7.24 -7.01
CA ALA A 170 -28.41 -6.90 -8.35
C ALA A 170 -27.62 -5.58 -8.39
N GLN A 171 -27.96 -4.59 -7.55
CA GLN A 171 -27.19 -3.36 -7.42
C GLN A 171 -25.83 -3.61 -6.77
N ILE A 172 -25.78 -4.38 -5.68
CA ILE A 172 -24.53 -4.74 -5.00
C ILE A 172 -23.60 -5.50 -5.96
N GLN A 173 -24.12 -6.46 -6.73
CA GLN A 173 -23.33 -7.18 -7.74
C GLN A 173 -22.80 -6.26 -8.85
N LYS A 174 -23.53 -5.20 -9.22
CA LYS A 174 -23.05 -4.19 -10.19
C LYS A 174 -21.96 -3.27 -9.63
N GLU A 175 -21.97 -3.03 -8.32
CA GLU A 175 -20.98 -2.17 -7.64
C GLU A 175 -19.71 -2.94 -7.22
N GLN A 176 -19.75 -4.27 -7.16
CA GLN A 176 -18.60 -5.12 -6.81
C GLN A 176 -17.35 -4.88 -7.68
N PRO A 177 -17.44 -4.75 -9.03
CA PRO A 177 -16.26 -4.48 -9.85
C PRO A 177 -15.64 -3.12 -9.55
N GLN A 178 -16.45 -2.11 -9.22
CA GLN A 178 -15.95 -0.77 -8.88
C GLN A 178 -15.27 -0.76 -7.50
N ARG A 179 -15.86 -1.46 -6.51
CA ARG A 179 -15.22 -1.62 -5.19
C ARG A 179 -13.91 -2.38 -5.27
N GLN A 180 -13.81 -3.42 -6.09
CA GLN A 180 -12.56 -4.16 -6.27
C GLN A 180 -11.45 -3.30 -6.90
N VAL A 181 -11.78 -2.44 -7.86
CA VAL A 181 -10.81 -1.51 -8.46
C VAL A 181 -10.41 -0.44 -7.44
N GLU A 182 -11.35 0.15 -6.71
CA GLU A 182 -11.05 1.15 -5.66
C GLU A 182 -10.23 0.57 -4.50
N GLU A 183 -10.53 -0.66 -4.06
CA GLU A 183 -9.75 -1.36 -3.02
C GLU A 183 -8.33 -1.70 -3.50
N GLN A 184 -8.19 -2.11 -4.77
CA GLN A 184 -6.87 -2.35 -5.37
C GLN A 184 -6.07 -1.06 -5.52
N ASP A 185 -6.69 0.02 -5.96
CA ASP A 185 -6.05 1.33 -6.11
C ASP A 185 -5.62 1.90 -4.74
N ASN A 186 -6.47 1.79 -3.72
CA ASN A 186 -6.12 2.18 -2.35
C ASN A 186 -4.99 1.31 -1.78
N SER A 187 -5.02 -0.01 -2.01
CA SER A 187 -3.96 -0.92 -1.60
C SER A 187 -2.63 -0.57 -2.28
N ALA A 188 -2.66 -0.26 -3.58
CA ALA A 188 -1.48 0.17 -4.34
C ALA A 188 -0.93 1.51 -3.83
N ALA A 189 -1.79 2.46 -3.48
CA ALA A 189 -1.40 3.73 -2.89
C ALA A 189 -0.74 3.58 -1.51
N VAL A 190 -1.32 2.74 -0.65
CA VAL A 190 -0.72 2.41 0.66
C VAL A 190 0.62 1.70 0.48
N ALA A 191 0.73 0.78 -0.47
CA ALA A 191 1.99 0.10 -0.77
C ALA A 191 3.07 1.07 -1.28
N ALA A 192 2.73 1.98 -2.19
CA ALA A 192 3.64 3.00 -2.71
C ALA A 192 4.09 3.99 -1.63
N LEU A 193 3.19 4.35 -0.71
CA LEU A 193 3.49 5.21 0.43
C LEU A 193 4.47 4.52 1.39
N ASN A 194 4.24 3.25 1.71
CA ASN A 194 5.16 2.45 2.54
C ASN A 194 6.53 2.22 1.86
N ALA A 195 6.56 2.17 0.53
CA ALA A 195 7.80 2.09 -0.25
C ALA A 195 8.58 3.42 -0.30
N THR A 196 8.00 4.52 0.21
CA THR A 196 8.64 5.84 0.28
C THR A 196 8.82 6.26 1.75
N PRO A 197 9.93 5.88 2.40
CA PRO A 197 10.12 6.02 3.85
C PRO A 197 9.84 7.44 4.38
N ASP A 198 10.30 8.47 3.66
CA ASP A 198 10.10 9.86 4.03
C ASP A 198 8.64 10.29 4.10
N LEU A 199 7.82 9.87 3.14
CA LEU A 199 6.40 10.22 3.15
C LEU A 199 5.69 9.50 4.31
N ALA A 200 6.05 8.24 4.56
CA ALA A 200 5.53 7.48 5.69
C ALA A 200 5.97 8.06 7.05
N GLU A 201 7.19 8.60 7.14
CA GLU A 201 7.69 9.30 8.31
C GLU A 201 6.92 10.61 8.52
N TRP A 202 6.87 11.49 7.52
CA TRP A 202 6.18 12.78 7.65
C TRP A 202 4.69 12.61 7.94
N GLN A 203 4.02 11.60 7.38
CA GLN A 203 2.63 11.30 7.70
C GLN A 203 2.40 11.09 9.22
N ARG A 204 3.41 10.57 9.94
CA ARG A 204 3.32 10.26 11.38
C ARG A 204 3.91 11.35 12.26
N SER A 205 5.02 11.95 11.86
CA SER A 205 5.81 12.86 12.70
C SER A 205 5.72 14.32 12.31
N ASP A 206 5.35 14.64 11.06
CA ASP A 206 5.29 16.01 10.55
C ASP A 206 4.12 16.19 9.55
N PRO A 207 2.88 16.32 10.06
CA PRO A 207 1.69 16.47 9.22
C PRO A 207 1.72 17.70 8.30
N ASP A 208 2.39 18.77 8.71
CA ASP A 208 2.51 20.00 7.92
C ASP A 208 3.41 19.77 6.69
N LYS A 209 4.56 19.11 6.90
CA LYS A 209 5.44 18.70 5.79
C LYS A 209 4.77 17.67 4.89
N PHE A 210 3.99 16.75 5.44
CA PHE A 210 3.18 15.81 4.67
C PHE A 210 2.09 16.51 3.84
N ALA A 211 1.43 17.55 4.36
CA ALA A 211 0.46 18.33 3.61
C ALA A 211 1.08 19.02 2.38
N ILE A 212 2.31 19.52 2.49
CA ILE A 212 3.06 20.03 1.34
C ILE A 212 3.36 18.93 0.32
N ALA A 213 3.73 17.74 0.78
CA ALA A 213 3.94 16.59 -0.09
C ALA A 213 2.66 16.21 -0.87
N VAL A 214 1.50 16.20 -0.22
CA VAL A 214 0.20 15.95 -0.88
C VAL A 214 -0.06 16.98 -1.98
N HIS A 215 0.12 18.27 -1.69
CA HIS A 215 -0.08 19.33 -2.69
C HIS A 215 0.94 19.25 -3.85
N LEU A 216 2.15 18.76 -3.60
CA LEU A 216 3.12 18.47 -4.66
C LEU A 216 2.69 17.26 -5.50
N ASP A 217 2.14 16.20 -4.89
CA ASP A 217 1.60 15.04 -5.61
C ASP A 217 0.46 15.42 -6.54
N GLU A 218 -0.48 16.26 -6.08
CA GLU A 218 -1.57 16.79 -6.91
C GLU A 218 -1.04 17.52 -8.16
N LYS A 219 0.04 18.28 -8.02
CA LYS A 219 0.69 18.94 -9.17
C LYS A 219 1.32 17.95 -10.13
N LEU A 220 1.99 16.90 -9.62
CA LEU A 220 2.56 15.85 -10.47
C LEU A 220 1.46 15.04 -11.15
N GLN A 221 0.35 14.75 -10.48
CA GLN A 221 -0.77 14.01 -11.08
C GLN A 221 -1.39 14.74 -12.28
N ASN A 222 -1.39 16.07 -12.26
CA ASN A 222 -1.86 16.91 -13.35
C ASN A 222 -0.81 17.17 -14.44
N ASP A 223 0.44 16.75 -14.25
CA ASP A 223 1.52 16.90 -15.22
C ASP A 223 1.49 15.74 -16.25
N PRO A 224 1.34 16.03 -17.56
CA PRO A 224 1.35 15.00 -18.60
C PRO A 224 2.60 14.11 -18.59
N ALA A 225 3.76 14.62 -18.15
CA ALA A 225 5.00 13.85 -18.08
C ALA A 225 4.99 12.77 -16.99
N TRP A 226 4.09 12.89 -16.01
CA TRP A 226 3.97 12.00 -14.85
C TRP A 226 2.73 11.09 -14.89
N LYS A 227 1.85 11.26 -15.89
CA LYS A 227 0.57 10.54 -15.99
C LYS A 227 0.74 9.02 -16.10
N ASP A 228 1.75 8.57 -16.83
CA ASP A 228 2.02 7.15 -17.08
C ASP A 228 3.13 6.58 -16.17
N LYS A 229 3.57 7.37 -15.18
CA LYS A 229 4.61 6.95 -14.23
C LYS A 229 3.99 6.10 -13.11
N PRO A 230 4.70 5.05 -12.62
CA PRO A 230 4.20 4.27 -11.50
C PRO A 230 4.13 5.11 -10.23
N LEU A 231 3.17 4.80 -9.36
CA LEU A 231 2.87 5.59 -8.17
C LEU A 231 4.08 5.74 -7.23
N THR A 232 4.89 4.69 -7.10
CA THR A 232 6.14 4.72 -6.33
C THR A 232 7.16 5.73 -6.88
N GLU A 233 7.31 5.84 -8.22
CA GLU A 233 8.21 6.84 -8.82
C GLU A 233 7.69 8.26 -8.59
N ARG A 234 6.37 8.45 -8.70
CA ARG A 234 5.73 9.76 -8.43
C ARG A 234 5.94 10.19 -6.98
N PHE A 235 5.71 9.28 -6.03
CA PHE A 235 5.89 9.54 -4.60
C PHE A 235 7.36 9.79 -4.21
N ALA A 236 8.31 9.09 -4.81
CA ALA A 236 9.73 9.39 -4.61
C ALA A 236 10.11 10.81 -5.06
N GLU A 237 9.52 11.29 -6.15
CA GLU A 237 9.74 12.65 -6.66
C GLU A 237 9.02 13.71 -5.86
N VAL A 238 7.84 13.40 -5.33
CA VAL A 238 7.18 14.22 -4.31
C VAL A 238 8.06 14.36 -3.07
N ALA A 239 8.63 13.27 -2.56
CA ALA A 239 9.55 13.31 -1.42
C ALA A 239 10.78 14.18 -1.74
N ARG A 240 11.37 14.03 -2.93
CA ARG A 240 12.50 14.86 -3.39
C ARG A 240 12.16 16.35 -3.42
N ARG A 241 11.02 16.71 -4.02
CA ARG A 241 10.58 18.11 -4.12
C ARG A 241 10.21 18.69 -2.76
N THR A 242 9.65 17.88 -1.86
CA THR A 242 9.32 18.29 -0.50
C THR A 242 10.59 18.57 0.29
N ARG A 243 11.60 17.67 0.27
CA ARG A 243 12.91 17.94 0.89
C ARG A 243 13.55 19.22 0.35
N ALA A 244 13.54 19.40 -0.96
CA ALA A 244 14.08 20.60 -1.60
C ALA A 244 13.36 21.88 -1.14
N ALA A 245 12.04 21.84 -0.94
CA ALA A 245 11.27 22.97 -0.44
C ALA A 245 11.66 23.36 1.01
N TYR A 246 12.13 22.40 1.81
CA TYR A 246 12.62 22.61 3.18
C TYR A 246 14.15 22.77 3.27
N GLY A 247 14.86 22.78 2.14
CA GLY A 247 16.31 22.93 2.11
C GLY A 247 17.10 21.71 2.60
N GLU A 248 16.47 20.54 2.68
CA GLU A 248 17.12 19.28 3.09
C GLU A 248 17.85 18.66 1.89
N THR A 249 19.16 18.50 1.99
CA THR A 249 19.96 17.76 1.00
C THR A 249 19.76 16.25 1.19
N PRO A 250 19.63 15.46 0.11
CA PRO A 250 19.28 14.06 0.21
C PRO A 250 20.39 13.24 0.91
N SER A 251 20.00 12.41 1.89
CA SER A 251 20.93 11.51 2.61
C SER A 251 21.24 10.20 1.87
N HIS A 252 20.62 9.93 0.72
CA HIS A 252 20.89 8.72 -0.07
C HIS A 252 20.94 9.01 -1.58
N PRO A 253 21.87 8.38 -2.32
CA PRO A 253 21.95 8.57 -3.76
C PRO A 253 20.75 7.90 -4.42
N VAL A 254 19.93 8.71 -5.08
CA VAL A 254 19.01 8.23 -6.11
C VAL A 254 19.87 7.66 -7.24
N VAL A 255 19.52 6.48 -7.75
CA VAL A 255 20.09 5.91 -8.97
C VAL A 255 20.22 7.04 -9.99
N GLU A 256 21.45 7.39 -10.33
CA GLU A 256 21.78 8.39 -11.33
C GLU A 256 21.21 7.93 -12.66
N GLN A 257 20.00 8.39 -12.99
CA GLN A 257 19.73 8.69 -14.39
C GLN A 257 20.69 9.80 -14.76
N ASP A 258 21.55 9.50 -15.73
CA ASP A 258 22.61 10.32 -16.28
C ASP A 258 22.08 11.74 -16.62
N ASN A 259 22.11 12.62 -15.63
CA ASN A 259 21.69 14.03 -15.69
C ASN A 259 22.93 14.92 -15.70
N HIS A 260 24.07 14.41 -16.18
CA HIS A 260 25.32 15.13 -16.25
C HIS A 260 25.19 16.40 -17.11
N GLU A 261 24.31 16.37 -18.12
CA GLU A 261 24.01 17.50 -18.99
C GLU A 261 23.11 18.55 -18.31
N VAL A 262 22.12 18.12 -17.52
CA VAL A 262 21.23 19.03 -16.76
C VAL A 262 21.97 19.70 -15.61
N LEU A 263 22.85 18.98 -14.93
CA LEU A 263 23.70 19.53 -13.86
C LEU A 263 24.76 20.48 -14.42
N ALA A 264 25.35 20.20 -15.59
CA ALA A 264 26.26 21.11 -16.26
C ALA A 264 25.57 22.41 -16.70
N VAL A 265 24.36 22.31 -17.27
CA VAL A 265 23.58 23.48 -17.68
C VAL A 265 23.08 24.28 -16.46
N ALA A 266 22.72 23.62 -15.36
CA ALA A 266 22.36 24.30 -14.12
C ALA A 266 23.55 25.03 -13.49
N ALA A 267 24.73 24.39 -13.45
CA ALA A 267 25.96 25.00 -12.95
C ALA A 267 26.40 26.19 -13.82
N GLU A 268 26.27 26.09 -15.16
CA GLU A 268 26.57 27.20 -16.06
C GLU A 268 25.61 28.37 -15.87
N LYS A 269 24.32 28.11 -15.66
CA LYS A 269 23.33 29.17 -15.40
C LYS A 269 23.51 29.85 -14.06
N VAL A 270 23.90 29.11 -13.01
CA VAL A 270 24.25 29.70 -11.70
C VAL A 270 25.52 30.54 -11.81
N ALA A 271 26.57 30.03 -12.47
CA ALA A 271 27.81 30.80 -12.68
C ALA A 271 27.57 32.07 -13.52
N LYS A 272 26.65 32.02 -14.49
CA LYS A 272 26.27 33.18 -15.31
C LYS A 272 25.39 34.17 -14.54
N ALA A 273 24.56 33.71 -13.62
CA ALA A 273 23.77 34.56 -12.72
C ALA A 273 24.67 35.24 -11.68
N ASP A 274 25.65 34.54 -11.10
CA ASP A 274 26.62 35.11 -10.17
C ASP A 274 27.57 36.10 -10.86
N ALA A 275 27.97 35.83 -12.10
CA ALA A 275 28.73 36.79 -12.91
C ALA A 275 27.91 38.04 -13.25
N ALA A 276 26.59 37.90 -13.48
CA ALA A 276 25.67 39.02 -13.72
C ALA A 276 25.27 39.77 -12.44
N ALA A 277 25.49 39.19 -11.26
CA ALA A 277 25.25 39.79 -9.95
C ALA A 277 26.50 40.50 -9.38
N THR A 278 27.55 40.70 -10.20
CA THR A 278 28.65 41.58 -9.82
C THR A 278 28.15 43.02 -9.73
N VAL A 279 27.92 43.47 -8.49
CA VAL A 279 27.60 44.85 -8.14
C VAL A 279 28.72 45.76 -8.66
N PRO A 280 28.42 46.79 -9.46
CA PRO A 280 29.43 47.76 -9.89
C PRO A 280 30.04 48.46 -8.67
N ASP A 281 31.38 48.55 -8.63
CA ASP A 281 32.16 49.02 -7.47
C ASP A 281 32.02 50.54 -7.17
N SER A 282 31.03 51.22 -7.75
CA SER A 282 30.72 52.62 -7.45
C SER A 282 29.33 53.06 -7.94
N PRO A 283 28.56 53.84 -7.15
CA PRO A 283 27.18 54.24 -7.43
C PRO A 283 26.98 55.20 -8.62
N SER A 284 28.02 55.55 -9.37
CA SER A 284 27.94 56.48 -10.50
C SER A 284 27.55 55.85 -11.84
N ASP A 285 27.38 54.52 -11.91
CA ASP A 285 27.07 53.80 -13.16
C ASP A 285 25.56 53.49 -13.34
N LEU A 286 24.71 53.88 -12.38
CA LEU A 286 23.24 53.75 -12.47
C LEU A 286 22.57 54.90 -13.26
N GLY A 287 23.36 55.69 -14.00
CA GLY A 287 22.90 56.89 -14.71
C GLY A 287 22.35 56.66 -16.12
N ASN A 288 22.03 55.43 -16.52
CA ASN A 288 21.41 55.16 -17.82
C ASN A 288 20.49 53.93 -17.75
N THR A 289 19.21 54.14 -17.47
CA THR A 289 18.21 53.08 -17.54
C THR A 289 18.08 52.63 -18.99
N ALA A 290 18.58 51.43 -19.29
CA ALA A 290 18.24 50.74 -20.51
C ALA A 290 16.71 50.66 -20.61
N ALA A 291 16.15 51.22 -21.69
CA ALA A 291 14.72 51.26 -21.93
C ALA A 291 14.17 49.84 -22.00
N VAL A 292 13.40 49.45 -20.99
CA VAL A 292 12.43 48.36 -21.10
C VAL A 292 11.42 48.80 -22.17
N PRO A 293 11.08 47.97 -23.17
CA PRO A 293 10.02 48.30 -24.12
C PRO A 293 8.69 48.33 -23.36
N GLN A 294 8.30 49.51 -22.90
CA GLN A 294 6.99 49.78 -22.32
C GLN A 294 5.96 49.77 -23.45
N ASP A 295 4.79 49.18 -23.19
CA ASP A 295 3.66 49.23 -24.12
C ASP A 295 3.28 50.70 -24.36
N LYS A 296 3.05 51.10 -25.62
CA LYS A 296 2.80 52.50 -26.01
C LYS A 296 1.58 53.10 -25.29
N PHE A 297 0.63 52.24 -24.93
CA PHE A 297 -0.52 52.61 -24.08
C PHE A 297 -0.09 53.05 -22.68
N GLU A 298 0.80 52.28 -22.06
CA GLU A 298 1.32 52.54 -20.71
C GLU A 298 2.25 53.74 -20.69
N GLN A 299 2.98 53.96 -21.79
CA GLN A 299 3.74 55.18 -22.03
C GLN A 299 2.86 56.44 -22.12
N LEU A 300 1.65 56.34 -22.69
CA LEU A 300 0.69 57.45 -22.73
C LEU A 300 0.03 57.72 -21.36
N LEU A 301 -0.22 56.68 -20.56
CA LEU A 301 -0.80 56.84 -19.21
C LEU A 301 0.12 57.60 -18.24
N GLY A 302 1.43 57.47 -18.40
CA GLY A 302 2.43 58.18 -17.61
C GLY A 302 2.92 59.49 -18.21
N ALA A 303 2.55 59.83 -19.45
CA ALA A 303 3.06 60.99 -20.15
C ALA A 303 2.39 62.30 -19.70
N SER A 304 3.15 63.40 -19.72
CA SER A 304 2.57 64.73 -19.59
C SER A 304 1.75 65.07 -20.83
N TYR A 305 0.80 66.00 -20.74
CA TYR A 305 -0.07 66.37 -21.86
C TYR A 305 0.71 66.77 -23.13
N ALA A 306 1.81 67.50 -22.97
CA ALA A 306 2.66 67.91 -24.09
C ALA A 306 3.43 66.74 -24.71
N ASP A 307 3.88 65.78 -23.89
CA ASP A 307 4.58 64.58 -24.36
C ASP A 307 3.60 63.60 -25.02
N ALA A 308 2.38 63.48 -24.49
CA ALA A 308 1.31 62.67 -25.06
C ALA A 308 0.89 63.20 -26.45
N GLU A 309 0.82 64.53 -26.63
CA GLU A 309 0.53 65.15 -27.92
C GLU A 309 1.64 64.89 -28.94
N ALA A 310 2.90 65.02 -28.54
CA ALA A 310 4.04 64.72 -29.41
C ALA A 310 4.07 63.24 -29.82
N VAL A 311 3.82 62.33 -28.87
CA VAL A 311 3.76 60.88 -29.11
C VAL A 311 2.59 60.50 -30.01
N MET A 312 1.40 61.09 -29.82
CA MET A 312 0.25 60.85 -30.69
C MET A 312 0.45 61.44 -32.10
N SER A 313 1.13 62.59 -32.23
CA SER A 313 1.39 63.22 -33.54
C SER A 313 2.34 62.40 -34.43
N GLY A 314 3.21 61.58 -33.82
CA GLY A 314 4.13 60.69 -34.53
C GLY A 314 3.59 59.28 -34.75
N MET A 315 2.36 58.99 -34.28
CA MET A 315 1.76 57.67 -34.37
C MET A 315 0.95 57.51 -35.66
N SER A 316 0.90 56.29 -36.20
CA SER A 316 0.06 56.00 -37.36
C SER A 316 -1.39 55.80 -36.92
N ASP A 317 -2.36 56.08 -37.80
CA ASP A 317 -3.79 55.91 -37.50
C ASP A 317 -4.12 54.50 -36.98
N ALA A 318 -3.43 53.47 -37.48
CA ALA A 318 -3.61 52.08 -37.03
C ALA A 318 -3.12 51.83 -35.58
N ASP A 319 -2.06 52.53 -35.16
CA ASP A 319 -1.57 52.44 -33.78
C ASP A 319 -2.50 53.18 -32.81
N ILE A 320 -3.11 54.28 -33.26
CA ILE A 320 -4.10 55.05 -32.49
C ILE A 320 -5.38 54.21 -32.32
N ASP A 321 -5.86 53.57 -33.38
CA ASP A 321 -7.04 52.69 -33.32
C ASP A 321 -6.82 51.51 -32.37
N ALA A 322 -5.63 50.89 -32.38
CA ALA A 322 -5.28 49.80 -31.46
C ALA A 322 -5.25 50.24 -29.99
N ILE A 323 -4.85 51.50 -29.72
CA ILE A 323 -4.91 52.09 -28.38
C ILE A 323 -6.36 52.37 -27.97
N LEU A 324 -7.18 52.89 -28.89
CA LEU A 324 -8.60 53.16 -28.64
C LEU A 324 -9.42 51.89 -28.43
N GLU A 325 -9.11 50.80 -29.15
CA GLU A 325 -9.73 49.48 -28.96
C GLU A 325 -9.41 48.89 -27.58
N LYS A 326 -8.24 49.18 -27.01
CA LYS A 326 -7.92 48.80 -25.62
C LYS A 326 -8.66 49.63 -24.56
N LEU A 327 -9.16 50.82 -24.93
CA LEU A 327 -9.89 51.74 -24.06
C LEU A 327 -11.43 51.58 -24.15
N GLY A 328 -11.93 50.82 -25.12
CA GLY A 328 -13.35 50.66 -25.46
C GLY A 328 -13.92 49.28 -25.15
#